data_AF-A0AB72WZM8-F1
#
_entry.id   AF-A0AB72WZM8-F1
#
_cell.length_a   1.000
_cell.length_b   1.000
_cell.length_c   1.000
_cell.angle_alpha   90.00
_cell.angle_beta   90.00
_cell.angle_gamma   90.00
#
_symmetry.space_group_name_H-M   'P 1'
#
loop_
_entity.id
_entity.type
_entity.pdbx_description
1 polymer ?
#
loop_
_entity_poly.entity_id
_entity_poly.type
_entity_poly.pdbx_seq_one_letter_code
_entity_poly.pdbx_strand_id
1 'polypeptide(L)'
;MGTFALSVTPADDLIDVPRGIVVTGLAPGAQVGIVAQTRRGNGVLWHSRAAFVADAHGTVDLTRDAPVSGDYAGVSAMGIVWSQRPEDGKAREVFPQPVTEPLTTTLTATANGESVHARFVQRLAAPGVTRHDVRDDGLVGTLYLPDPYAHPGPRPAVLILNGSGGGINEPRAALFASHGYAAFALAYFKAPGLSDYISNTPLEYFERALAWLRKRVEPLHDFVAVSGQSRGGELALLLGATFPEAVSAVIGYVPGAVVHSGQNAADPAVGREGPTWLYRGQPLPHLWEGNRTATWAPFDEGPAPHRHERAIRTALQDADAVARARIRIERARGPVLLLSATDDGSWPSSDYSRMVTTKLAEVRHPYPVQHFDYEGAGHAIVFPYVPTTQLVYAHPVSGRISTGGGEPRANARADAHSWSAVLRFLASAVAARGASVPDSRSLSSMDFSPAQDVVDQVAALDDGSATHALRHAREKVATATQGSYDALFDAGLPGLTLGERLLVALYACRLTPAAELAEHYRARLANTPVDADALQAVDHGDIDTLTDARLRAILAFTRTLVERPIEGDRDALLRLPAAGLATADVVTLAQLIAFLSYQTRLVAGLRALREAAGNGSATASTETAA
;
A
#
# COMPACT_ATOMS: atom_id res chain seq x y z
N MET A 1 5.44 -32.27 -34.71
CA MET A 1 6.15 -31.44 -33.73
C MET A 1 5.08 -30.66 -32.99
N GLY A 2 4.97 -30.82 -31.67
CA GLY A 2 3.98 -30.06 -30.89
C GLY A 2 4.47 -28.63 -30.74
N THR A 3 3.64 -27.66 -31.09
CA THR A 3 3.92 -26.24 -30.87
C THR A 3 3.91 -25.98 -29.36
N PHE A 4 5.04 -25.54 -28.81
CA PHE A 4 5.10 -25.12 -27.40
C PHE A 4 4.48 -23.73 -27.25
N ALA A 5 4.06 -23.37 -26.03
CA ALA A 5 3.37 -22.10 -25.75
C ALA A 5 4.09 -21.32 -24.65
N LEU A 6 4.06 -19.99 -24.74
CA LEU A 6 4.54 -19.06 -23.71
C LEU A 6 3.36 -18.26 -23.18
N SER A 7 3.18 -18.27 -21.85
CA SER A 7 2.09 -17.57 -21.16
C SER A 7 2.62 -16.67 -20.06
N VAL A 8 1.91 -15.56 -19.81
CA VAL A 8 2.22 -14.60 -18.75
C VAL A 8 0.95 -14.23 -18.00
N THR A 9 0.94 -14.40 -16.68
CA THR A 9 -0.23 -14.11 -15.84
C THR A 9 0.14 -13.32 -14.57
N PRO A 10 -0.54 -12.20 -14.26
CA PRO A 10 -1.45 -11.47 -15.15
C PRO A 10 -0.69 -10.88 -16.34
N ALA A 11 -1.36 -10.70 -17.48
CA ALA A 11 -0.74 -10.06 -18.65
C ALA A 11 -0.69 -8.52 -18.53
N ASP A 12 -1.57 -7.92 -17.74
CA ASP A 12 -1.65 -6.47 -17.54
C ASP A 12 -2.01 -6.20 -16.08
N ASP A 13 -1.12 -5.52 -15.37
CA ASP A 13 -1.31 -5.13 -13.98
C ASP A 13 -0.31 -4.04 -13.56
N LEU A 14 -0.40 -3.59 -12.31
CA LEU A 14 0.58 -2.73 -11.67
C LEU A 14 2.00 -3.31 -11.75
N ILE A 15 2.97 -2.39 -11.75
CA ILE A 15 4.40 -2.69 -11.90
C ILE A 15 4.95 -3.51 -10.74
N ASP A 16 4.32 -3.46 -9.57
CA ASP A 16 4.73 -4.15 -8.34
C ASP A 16 4.03 -5.50 -8.13
N VAL A 17 3.16 -5.91 -9.06
CA VAL A 17 2.59 -7.27 -9.10
C VAL A 17 3.58 -8.18 -9.86
N PRO A 18 3.96 -9.36 -9.33
CA PRO A 18 4.82 -10.29 -10.06
C PRO A 18 4.07 -10.91 -11.25
N ARG A 19 4.82 -11.42 -12.23
CA ARG A 19 4.27 -12.15 -13.37
C ARG A 19 4.65 -13.63 -13.27
N GLY A 20 3.68 -14.52 -13.39
CA GLY A 20 3.90 -15.94 -13.64
C GLY A 20 4.19 -16.14 -15.13
N ILE A 21 5.44 -16.44 -15.46
CA ILE A 21 5.90 -16.66 -16.84
C ILE A 21 6.16 -18.15 -16.99
N VAL A 22 5.38 -18.80 -17.85
CA VAL A 22 5.41 -20.26 -18.01
C VAL A 22 5.50 -20.64 -19.50
N VAL A 23 6.44 -21.52 -19.82
CA VAL A 23 6.55 -22.19 -21.13
C VAL A 23 6.08 -23.63 -20.98
N THR A 24 5.15 -24.07 -21.83
CA THR A 24 4.59 -25.44 -21.79
C THR A 24 4.66 -26.11 -23.15
N GLY A 25 4.65 -27.45 -23.17
CA GLY A 25 4.62 -28.22 -24.42
C GLY A 25 6.00 -28.41 -25.05
N LEU A 26 7.07 -28.19 -24.29
CA LEU A 26 8.44 -28.56 -24.69
C LEU A 26 8.61 -30.08 -24.60
N ALA A 27 9.63 -30.63 -25.28
CA ALA A 27 10.06 -32.00 -24.97
C ALA A 27 10.70 -32.03 -23.56
N PRO A 28 10.50 -33.09 -22.76
CA PRO A 28 11.14 -33.23 -21.46
C PRO A 28 12.67 -33.08 -21.56
N GLY A 29 13.26 -32.25 -20.70
CA GLY A 29 14.70 -31.95 -20.72
C GLY A 29 15.16 -31.05 -21.87
N ALA A 30 14.26 -30.53 -22.72
CA ALA A 30 14.63 -29.60 -23.77
C ALA A 30 15.06 -28.24 -23.21
N GLN A 31 16.02 -27.61 -23.88
CA GLN A 31 16.45 -26.26 -23.54
C GLN A 31 15.59 -25.22 -24.27
N VAL A 32 15.20 -24.16 -23.56
CA VAL A 32 14.50 -22.99 -24.13
C VAL A 32 15.22 -21.71 -23.73
N GLY A 33 15.47 -20.83 -24.70
CA GLY A 33 15.98 -19.48 -24.46
C GLY A 33 14.84 -18.48 -24.40
N ILE A 34 14.82 -17.60 -23.40
CA ILE A 34 13.84 -16.53 -23.24
C ILE A 34 14.57 -15.18 -23.29
N VAL A 35 14.11 -14.29 -24.16
CA VAL A 35 14.57 -12.90 -24.26
C VAL A 35 13.43 -11.98 -23.86
N ALA A 36 13.70 -11.01 -22.98
CA ALA A 36 12.76 -9.92 -22.67
C ALA A 36 13.24 -8.61 -23.27
N GLN A 37 12.32 -7.85 -23.84
CA GLN A 37 12.58 -6.54 -24.44
C GLN A 37 11.52 -5.53 -24.04
N THR A 38 11.96 -4.37 -23.56
CA THR A 38 11.05 -3.33 -23.05
C THR A 38 11.61 -1.96 -23.44
N ARG A 39 10.79 -1.13 -24.11
CA ARG A 39 11.17 0.23 -24.48
C ARG A 39 10.89 1.19 -23.33
N ARG A 40 11.87 2.02 -22.98
CA ARG A 40 11.75 3.02 -21.90
C ARG A 40 11.20 4.35 -22.38
N GLY A 41 10.87 5.25 -21.46
CA GLY A 41 10.28 6.56 -21.76
C GLY A 41 11.16 7.47 -22.63
N ASN A 42 12.48 7.25 -22.63
CA ASN A 42 13.42 7.93 -23.52
C ASN A 42 13.56 7.25 -24.91
N GLY A 43 12.74 6.23 -25.19
CA GLY A 43 12.77 5.46 -26.43
C GLY A 43 13.87 4.39 -26.50
N VAL A 44 14.77 4.29 -25.53
CA VAL A 44 15.86 3.29 -25.53
C VAL A 44 15.29 1.91 -25.25
N LEU A 45 15.73 0.92 -26.04
CA LEU A 45 15.38 -0.48 -25.82
C LEU A 45 16.25 -1.09 -24.72
N TRP A 46 15.62 -1.83 -23.82
CA TRP A 46 16.31 -2.60 -22.81
C TRP A 46 16.01 -4.06 -22.98
N HIS A 47 17.00 -4.89 -22.70
CA HIS A 47 16.88 -6.32 -22.91
C HIS A 47 17.61 -7.16 -21.88
N SER A 48 17.18 -8.41 -21.76
CA SER A 48 17.85 -9.47 -21.01
C SER A 48 17.58 -10.81 -21.69
N ARG A 49 18.38 -11.83 -21.37
CA ARG A 49 18.20 -13.20 -21.83
C ARG A 49 18.49 -14.21 -20.73
N ALA A 50 17.77 -15.32 -20.75
CA ALA A 50 18.03 -16.48 -19.89
C ALA A 50 17.63 -17.78 -20.58
N ALA A 51 18.37 -18.86 -20.33
CA ALA A 51 18.07 -20.19 -20.84
C ALA A 51 17.68 -21.13 -19.70
N PHE A 52 16.71 -22.00 -19.97
CA PHE A 52 16.12 -22.94 -19.01
C PHE A 52 16.07 -24.34 -19.61
N VAL A 53 15.87 -25.33 -18.74
CA VAL A 53 15.66 -26.73 -19.14
C VAL A 53 14.27 -27.14 -18.66
N ALA A 54 13.47 -27.70 -19.56
CA ALA A 54 12.12 -28.16 -19.27
C ALA A 54 12.11 -29.36 -18.33
N ASP A 55 11.14 -29.41 -17.42
CA ASP A 55 10.93 -30.54 -16.52
C ASP A 55 10.42 -31.81 -17.25
N ALA A 56 10.11 -32.86 -16.49
CA ALA A 56 9.61 -34.12 -17.02
C ALA A 56 8.25 -33.99 -17.76
N HIS A 57 7.53 -32.89 -17.55
CA HIS A 57 6.26 -32.59 -18.21
C HIS A 57 6.42 -31.59 -19.37
N GLY A 58 7.66 -31.24 -19.73
CA GLY A 58 7.89 -30.28 -20.81
C GLY A 58 7.54 -28.84 -20.43
N THR A 59 7.67 -28.50 -19.14
CA THR A 59 7.31 -27.18 -18.59
C THR A 59 8.54 -26.47 -18.02
N VAL A 60 8.59 -25.15 -18.25
CA VAL A 60 9.48 -24.22 -17.55
C VAL A 60 8.61 -23.16 -16.89
N ASP A 61 8.71 -23.01 -15.58
CA ASP A 61 8.02 -21.99 -14.78
C ASP A 61 9.07 -21.13 -14.05
N LEU A 62 9.15 -19.85 -14.39
CA LEU A 62 10.18 -18.94 -13.83
C LEU A 62 10.02 -18.70 -12.32
N THR A 63 8.88 -19.05 -11.72
CA THR A 63 8.67 -18.98 -10.26
C THR A 63 9.35 -20.14 -9.53
N ARG A 64 9.67 -21.23 -10.23
CA ARG A 64 10.22 -22.48 -9.69
C ARG A 64 11.61 -22.78 -10.25
N ASP A 65 11.82 -22.54 -11.53
CA ASP A 65 12.97 -23.02 -12.29
C ASP A 65 14.02 -21.93 -12.40
N ALA A 66 15.27 -22.27 -12.05
CA ALA A 66 16.41 -21.38 -12.22
C ALA A 66 16.96 -21.48 -13.65
N PRO A 67 17.44 -20.37 -14.23
CA PRO A 67 18.10 -20.44 -15.52
C PRO A 67 19.44 -21.18 -15.41
N VAL A 68 19.77 -21.96 -16.44
CA VAL A 68 21.07 -22.66 -16.57
C VAL A 68 22.16 -21.74 -17.12
N SER A 69 21.79 -20.65 -17.78
CA SER A 69 22.68 -19.57 -18.22
C SER A 69 21.89 -18.30 -18.55
N GLY A 70 22.53 -17.13 -18.56
CA GLY A 70 21.87 -15.88 -18.91
C GLY A 70 22.38 -14.68 -18.12
N ASP A 71 21.57 -13.62 -18.12
CA ASP A 71 21.86 -12.36 -17.44
C ASP A 71 21.53 -12.38 -15.93
N TYR A 72 20.93 -13.46 -15.44
CA TYR A 72 20.71 -13.70 -14.02
C TYR A 72 20.83 -15.18 -13.65
N ALA A 73 20.94 -15.46 -12.36
CA ALA A 73 21.04 -16.81 -11.81
C ALA A 73 20.11 -17.02 -10.59
N GLY A 74 19.76 -18.28 -10.34
CA GLY A 74 18.83 -18.69 -9.29
C GLY A 74 17.36 -18.43 -9.64
N VAL A 75 16.45 -18.97 -8.84
CA VAL A 75 15.01 -18.83 -9.05
C VAL A 75 14.56 -17.39 -8.81
N SER A 76 13.85 -16.81 -9.78
CA SER A 76 13.30 -15.45 -9.73
C SER A 76 12.26 -15.25 -10.82
N ALA A 77 10.98 -15.19 -10.43
CA ALA A 77 9.85 -14.98 -11.37
C ALA A 77 10.06 -13.76 -12.28
N MET A 78 10.54 -12.66 -11.72
CA MET A 78 10.81 -11.41 -12.43
C MET A 78 12.30 -11.21 -12.75
N GLY A 79 13.08 -12.30 -12.74
CA GLY A 79 14.51 -12.36 -13.05
C GLY A 79 14.85 -11.66 -14.35
N ILE A 80 14.08 -12.01 -15.37
CA ILE A 80 14.23 -11.50 -16.73
C ILE A 80 13.91 -10.00 -16.84
N VAL A 81 13.23 -9.38 -15.86
CA VAL A 81 12.91 -7.94 -15.89
C VAL A 81 13.98 -7.14 -15.17
N TRP A 82 14.31 -7.49 -13.92
CA TRP A 82 15.29 -6.72 -13.16
C TRP A 82 16.72 -6.85 -13.70
N SER A 83 17.00 -7.91 -14.47
CA SER A 83 18.30 -8.11 -15.11
C SER A 83 18.45 -7.40 -16.47
N GLN A 84 17.45 -6.63 -16.91
CA GLN A 84 17.53 -5.91 -18.18
C GLN A 84 18.62 -4.84 -18.18
N ARG A 85 19.29 -4.66 -19.32
CA ARG A 85 20.30 -3.61 -19.55
C ARG A 85 19.89 -2.76 -20.77
N PRO A 86 20.25 -1.47 -20.80
CA PRO A 86 20.02 -0.64 -21.97
C PRO A 86 20.88 -1.12 -23.14
N GLU A 87 20.33 -1.13 -24.35
CA GLU A 87 21.05 -1.51 -25.57
C GLU A 87 22.26 -0.62 -25.84
N ASP A 88 22.20 0.66 -25.46
CA ASP A 88 23.30 1.61 -25.60
C ASP A 88 24.35 1.55 -24.46
N GLY A 89 24.13 0.69 -23.46
CA GLY A 89 24.99 0.49 -22.30
C GLY A 89 25.06 1.64 -21.28
N LYS A 90 24.40 2.78 -21.53
CA LYS A 90 24.56 4.02 -20.73
C LYS A 90 23.26 4.69 -20.30
N ALA A 91 22.16 4.46 -21.02
CA ALA A 91 20.88 5.10 -20.74
C ALA A 91 20.36 4.68 -19.37
N ARG A 92 19.90 5.64 -18.56
CA ARG A 92 19.29 5.36 -17.25
C ARG A 92 17.83 4.90 -17.40
N GLU A 93 17.32 4.24 -16.38
CA GLU A 93 15.90 3.92 -16.29
C GLU A 93 15.07 5.21 -16.32
N VAL A 94 14.11 5.27 -17.25
CA VAL A 94 13.20 6.40 -17.42
C VAL A 94 11.81 5.85 -17.70
N PHE A 95 10.84 6.26 -16.88
CA PHE A 95 9.44 5.91 -17.07
C PHE A 95 8.77 6.78 -18.12
N PRO A 96 7.73 6.27 -18.80
CA PRO A 96 6.90 7.06 -19.71
C PRO A 96 6.37 8.35 -19.07
N GLN A 97 6.10 9.37 -19.90
CA GLN A 97 5.48 10.62 -19.50
C GLN A 97 4.30 10.90 -20.45
N PRO A 98 3.06 11.04 -19.93
CA PRO A 98 2.70 10.98 -18.51
C PRO A 98 2.92 9.59 -17.89
N VAL A 99 3.23 9.50 -16.59
CA VAL A 99 3.50 8.22 -15.89
C VAL A 99 2.31 7.25 -15.85
N THR A 100 1.13 7.71 -16.27
CA THR A 100 -0.05 6.88 -16.52
C THR A 100 0.12 5.96 -17.73
N GLU A 101 1.08 6.24 -18.62
CA GLU A 101 1.44 5.35 -19.71
C GLU A 101 2.20 4.11 -19.19
N PRO A 102 1.81 2.90 -19.63
CA PRO A 102 2.42 1.66 -19.16
C PRO A 102 3.80 1.39 -19.77
N LEU A 103 4.59 0.58 -19.07
CA LEU A 103 5.71 -0.15 -19.67
C LEU A 103 5.22 -1.46 -20.28
N THR A 104 5.55 -1.72 -21.54
CA THR A 104 5.22 -2.98 -22.22
C THR A 104 6.48 -3.79 -22.48
N THR A 105 6.49 -5.02 -21.98
CA THR A 105 7.58 -5.99 -22.15
C THR A 105 7.14 -7.08 -23.13
N THR A 106 7.93 -7.28 -24.18
CA THR A 106 7.79 -8.42 -25.09
C THR A 106 8.75 -9.53 -24.66
N LEU A 107 8.22 -10.75 -24.52
CA LEU A 107 8.98 -11.96 -24.29
C LEU A 107 9.01 -12.80 -25.56
N THR A 108 10.18 -13.33 -25.90
CA THR A 108 10.38 -14.28 -26.99
C THR A 108 11.02 -15.54 -26.42
N ALA A 109 10.32 -16.67 -26.51
CA ALA A 109 10.85 -17.98 -26.14
C ALA A 109 11.21 -18.76 -27.40
N THR A 110 12.44 -19.25 -27.49
CA THR A 110 12.98 -19.97 -28.64
C THR A 110 13.47 -21.36 -28.22
N ALA A 111 12.95 -22.40 -28.88
CA ALA A 111 13.36 -23.79 -28.70
C ALA A 111 13.29 -24.52 -30.04
N ASN A 112 14.27 -25.39 -30.34
CA ASN A 112 14.33 -26.19 -31.57
C ASN A 112 14.16 -25.41 -32.89
N GLY A 113 14.61 -24.15 -32.93
CA GLY A 113 14.48 -23.28 -34.11
C GLY A 113 13.11 -22.62 -34.28
N GLU A 114 12.13 -22.94 -33.43
CA GLU A 114 10.83 -22.27 -33.37
C GLU A 114 10.82 -21.20 -32.28
N SER A 115 10.02 -20.14 -32.49
CA SER A 115 9.86 -19.05 -31.52
C SER A 115 8.38 -18.74 -31.29
N VAL A 116 8.05 -18.49 -30.02
CA VAL A 116 6.74 -18.01 -29.59
C VAL A 116 6.89 -16.75 -28.77
N HIS A 117 5.85 -15.90 -28.78
CA HIS A 117 5.89 -14.59 -28.16
C HIS A 117 4.76 -14.41 -27.17
N ALA A 118 5.05 -13.68 -26.10
CA ALA A 118 4.05 -13.15 -25.19
C ALA A 118 4.38 -11.70 -24.86
N ARG A 119 3.40 -10.95 -24.36
CA ARG A 119 3.61 -9.59 -23.87
C ARG A 119 2.97 -9.46 -22.51
N PHE A 120 3.55 -8.61 -21.68
CA PHE A 120 2.89 -8.13 -20.49
C PHE A 120 3.12 -6.64 -20.27
N VAL A 121 2.21 -6.05 -19.51
CA VAL A 121 2.14 -4.63 -19.19
C VAL A 121 2.41 -4.44 -17.71
N GLN A 122 3.25 -3.44 -17.39
CA GLN A 122 3.54 -2.96 -16.04
C GLN A 122 3.06 -1.50 -15.93
N ARG A 123 2.08 -1.24 -15.07
CA ARG A 123 1.50 0.10 -14.84
C ARG A 123 2.04 0.74 -13.57
N LEU A 124 2.40 2.01 -13.63
CA LEU A 124 2.69 2.79 -12.41
C LEU A 124 1.43 3.35 -11.76
N ALA A 125 0.39 3.60 -12.55
CA ALA A 125 -0.91 4.08 -12.09
C ALA A 125 -1.99 3.05 -12.41
N ALA A 126 -2.75 2.64 -11.40
CA ALA A 126 -3.96 1.85 -11.58
C ALA A 126 -5.01 2.65 -12.38
N PRO A 127 -5.92 1.97 -13.11
CA PRO A 127 -7.07 2.64 -13.70
C PRO A 127 -7.82 3.49 -12.67
N GLY A 128 -8.20 4.71 -13.05
CA GLY A 128 -8.93 5.64 -12.18
C GLY A 128 -8.07 6.52 -11.26
N VAL A 129 -6.77 6.23 -11.11
CA VAL A 129 -5.85 7.16 -10.43
C VAL A 129 -5.78 8.48 -11.20
N THR A 130 -5.93 9.60 -10.50
CA THR A 130 -5.91 10.94 -11.11
C THR A 130 -4.67 11.72 -10.72
N ARG A 131 -4.15 12.49 -11.68
CA ARG A 131 -2.94 13.32 -11.55
C ARG A 131 -3.32 14.79 -11.49
N HIS A 132 -2.80 15.53 -10.51
CA HIS A 132 -3.05 16.96 -10.30
C HIS A 132 -1.73 17.70 -10.13
N ASP A 133 -1.41 18.63 -11.02
CA ASP A 133 -0.26 19.53 -10.84
C ASP A 133 -0.53 20.50 -9.68
N VAL A 134 0.46 20.69 -8.80
CA VAL A 134 0.35 21.57 -7.63
C VAL A 134 1.30 22.75 -7.80
N ARG A 135 0.74 23.95 -7.91
CA ARG A 135 1.47 25.23 -8.01
C ARG A 135 0.98 26.28 -7.00
N ASP A 136 0.18 25.85 -6.03
CA ASP A 136 -0.42 26.72 -5.01
C ASP A 136 0.62 27.15 -3.97
N ASP A 137 0.51 28.38 -3.44
CA ASP A 137 1.32 28.89 -2.32
C ASP A 137 2.84 28.75 -2.52
N GLY A 138 3.29 28.79 -3.77
CA GLY A 138 4.70 28.62 -4.17
C GLY A 138 5.22 27.19 -4.07
N LEU A 139 4.36 26.21 -3.76
CA LEU A 139 4.68 24.79 -3.80
C LEU A 139 4.82 24.32 -5.25
N VAL A 140 5.74 23.40 -5.50
CA VAL A 140 5.90 22.75 -6.80
C VAL A 140 5.88 21.24 -6.60
N GLY A 141 4.92 20.57 -7.19
CA GLY A 141 4.83 19.11 -7.15
C GLY A 141 3.66 18.57 -7.94
N THR A 142 3.36 17.29 -7.71
CA THR A 142 2.25 16.58 -8.35
C THR A 142 1.54 15.72 -7.32
N LEU A 143 0.23 15.92 -7.15
CA LEU A 143 -0.64 15.13 -6.30
C LEU A 143 -1.32 14.03 -7.12
N TYR A 144 -1.16 12.79 -6.69
CA TYR A 144 -1.88 11.64 -7.21
C TYR A 144 -2.96 11.22 -6.22
N LEU A 145 -4.20 11.10 -6.71
CA LEU A 145 -5.33 10.66 -5.92
C LEU A 145 -5.78 9.26 -6.39
N PRO A 146 -6.05 8.33 -5.46
CA PRO A 146 -6.62 7.02 -5.77
C PRO A 146 -7.95 7.14 -6.51
N ASP A 147 -8.33 6.10 -7.24
CA ASP A 147 -9.67 5.99 -7.80
C ASP A 147 -10.73 6.07 -6.68
N PRO A 148 -11.66 7.05 -6.70
CA PRO A 148 -12.68 7.17 -5.67
C PRO A 148 -13.66 5.98 -5.64
N TYR A 149 -13.76 5.19 -6.71
CA TYR A 149 -14.60 4.00 -6.74
C TYR A 149 -13.92 2.77 -6.11
N ALA A 150 -12.67 2.48 -6.49
CA ALA A 150 -11.86 1.45 -5.84
C ALA A 150 -11.55 1.79 -4.37
N HIS A 151 -11.48 3.09 -4.05
CA HIS A 151 -11.22 3.59 -2.73
C HIS A 151 -12.23 4.71 -2.37
N PRO A 152 -13.41 4.37 -1.80
CA PRO A 152 -14.48 5.32 -1.44
C PRO A 152 -14.34 5.96 -0.04
N GLY A 153 -14.42 7.29 0.05
CA GLY A 153 -14.18 8.08 1.28
C GLY A 153 -12.78 8.70 1.42
N PRO A 154 -12.44 9.28 2.59
CA PRO A 154 -11.13 9.90 2.84
C PRO A 154 -9.96 8.92 2.70
N ARG A 155 -8.80 9.43 2.25
CA ARG A 155 -7.58 8.63 2.05
C ARG A 155 -6.48 9.09 2.99
N PRO A 156 -5.71 8.18 3.61
CA PRO A 156 -4.47 8.59 4.27
C PRO A 156 -3.51 9.19 3.25
N ALA A 157 -2.66 10.13 3.66
CA ALA A 157 -1.79 10.85 2.75
C ALA A 157 -0.30 10.53 2.96
N VAL A 158 0.48 10.59 1.87
CA VAL A 158 1.93 10.42 1.87
C VAL A 158 2.58 11.60 1.14
N LEU A 159 3.44 12.34 1.82
CA LEU A 159 4.33 13.33 1.23
C LEU A 159 5.64 12.63 0.79
N ILE A 160 5.97 12.74 -0.50
CA ILE A 160 7.08 12.00 -1.12
C ILE A 160 8.20 12.98 -1.47
N LEU A 161 9.41 12.67 -0.99
CA LEU A 161 10.60 13.51 -1.11
C LEU A 161 11.70 12.81 -1.90
N ASN A 162 12.18 13.47 -2.95
CA ASN A 162 13.26 12.97 -3.79
C ASN A 162 14.64 13.05 -3.10
N GLY A 163 15.65 12.47 -3.74
CA GLY A 163 17.05 12.55 -3.30
C GLY A 163 17.79 13.78 -3.86
N SER A 164 19.12 13.70 -3.90
CA SER A 164 20.01 14.76 -4.42
C SER A 164 19.90 15.00 -5.94
N GLY A 165 19.11 14.18 -6.66
CA GLY A 165 18.75 14.41 -8.05
C GLY A 165 17.72 15.53 -8.26
N GLY A 166 16.95 15.88 -7.24
CA GLY A 166 15.86 16.86 -7.33
C GLY A 166 14.69 16.37 -8.19
N GLY A 167 13.88 17.31 -8.69
CA GLY A 167 12.70 17.00 -9.52
C GLY A 167 11.54 16.37 -8.74
N ILE A 168 10.55 15.84 -9.47
CA ILE A 168 9.28 15.31 -8.92
C ILE A 168 9.25 13.78 -9.06
N ASN A 169 8.99 13.05 -7.98
CA ASN A 169 8.91 11.58 -7.98
C ASN A 169 7.50 11.07 -8.31
N GLU A 170 7.04 11.37 -9.52
CA GLU A 170 5.71 10.93 -9.98
C GLU A 170 5.52 9.40 -10.01
N PRO A 171 6.51 8.57 -10.43
CA PRO A 171 6.34 7.12 -10.42
C PRO A 171 5.98 6.55 -9.04
N ARG A 172 6.66 7.00 -7.98
CA ARG A 172 6.37 6.56 -6.62
C ARG A 172 5.01 7.08 -6.14
N ALA A 173 4.63 8.31 -6.49
CA ALA A 173 3.33 8.85 -6.11
C ALA A 173 2.16 8.14 -6.80
N ALA A 174 2.27 7.89 -8.10
CA ALA A 174 1.30 7.11 -8.85
C ALA A 174 1.10 5.72 -8.25
N LEU A 175 2.19 5.06 -7.84
CA LEU A 175 2.13 3.75 -7.24
C LEU A 175 1.48 3.78 -5.84
N PHE A 176 1.83 4.74 -4.98
CA PHE A 176 1.14 4.92 -3.69
C PHE A 176 -0.37 5.19 -3.87
N ALA A 177 -0.74 6.02 -4.85
CA ALA A 177 -2.15 6.28 -5.15
C ALA A 177 -2.89 5.04 -5.64
N SER A 178 -2.22 4.16 -6.38
CA SER A 178 -2.75 2.86 -6.79
C SER A 178 -3.01 1.91 -5.62
N HIS A 179 -2.41 2.20 -4.44
CA HIS A 179 -2.59 1.46 -3.19
C HIS A 179 -3.46 2.22 -2.17
N GLY A 180 -4.25 3.20 -2.61
CA GLY A 180 -5.25 3.86 -1.77
C GLY A 180 -4.76 5.05 -0.95
N TYR A 181 -3.57 5.59 -1.22
CA TYR A 181 -3.03 6.77 -0.52
C TYR A 181 -3.12 8.04 -1.38
N ALA A 182 -3.52 9.16 -0.80
CA ALA A 182 -3.30 10.44 -1.46
C ALA A 182 -1.81 10.78 -1.45
N ALA A 183 -1.17 10.78 -2.62
CA ALA A 183 0.28 10.78 -2.72
C ALA A 183 0.79 12.07 -3.35
N PHE A 184 1.46 12.91 -2.56
CA PHE A 184 1.99 14.18 -3.01
C PHE A 184 3.50 14.10 -3.23
N ALA A 185 3.93 14.03 -4.50
CA ALA A 185 5.34 14.17 -4.86
C ALA A 185 5.73 15.64 -4.87
N LEU A 186 6.47 16.06 -3.83
CA LEU A 186 6.90 17.45 -3.67
C LEU A 186 8.32 17.63 -4.22
N ALA A 187 8.49 18.53 -5.18
CA ALA A 187 9.80 19.04 -5.54
C ALA A 187 10.24 20.15 -4.59
N TYR A 188 11.54 20.25 -4.36
CA TYR A 188 12.15 21.31 -3.54
C TYR A 188 13.43 21.90 -4.16
N PHE A 189 13.88 21.37 -5.30
CA PHE A 189 14.90 21.93 -6.21
C PHE A 189 14.90 21.12 -7.54
N LYS A 190 15.55 21.63 -8.60
CA LYS A 190 15.59 21.06 -9.96
C LYS A 190 14.22 20.70 -10.52
N ALA A 191 13.26 21.58 -10.32
CA ALA A 191 11.95 21.51 -10.95
C ALA A 191 11.58 22.91 -11.47
N PRO A 192 10.77 23.01 -12.54
CA PRO A 192 10.35 24.30 -13.07
C PRO A 192 9.75 25.21 -11.99
N GLY A 193 10.31 26.41 -11.83
CA GLY A 193 9.90 27.37 -10.80
C GLY A 193 10.66 27.29 -9.48
N LEU A 194 11.59 26.33 -9.32
CA LEU A 194 12.47 26.21 -8.15
C LEU A 194 13.94 26.42 -8.55
N SER A 195 14.79 26.61 -7.56
CA SER A 195 16.25 26.63 -7.72
C SER A 195 16.78 25.33 -8.34
N ASP A 196 17.86 25.40 -9.13
CA ASP A 196 18.61 24.23 -9.60
C ASP A 196 19.45 23.55 -8.50
N TYR A 197 19.54 24.20 -7.34
CA TYR A 197 20.40 23.79 -6.24
C TYR A 197 19.62 23.65 -4.93
N ILE A 198 20.09 22.76 -4.06
CA ILE A 198 19.47 22.47 -2.76
C ILE A 198 19.88 23.46 -1.65
N SER A 199 20.94 24.26 -1.89
CA SER A 199 21.52 25.13 -0.85
C SER A 199 20.48 26.05 -0.22
N ASN A 200 20.59 26.24 1.10
CA ASN A 200 19.75 27.18 1.86
C ASN A 200 18.23 26.93 1.74
N THR A 201 17.79 25.68 1.57
CA THR A 201 16.36 25.35 1.45
C THR A 201 15.65 25.51 2.81
N PRO A 202 14.64 26.39 2.95
CA PRO A 202 13.94 26.61 4.21
C PRO A 202 13.00 25.45 4.55
N LEU A 203 13.07 24.95 5.79
CA LEU A 203 12.20 23.87 6.25
C LEU A 203 10.72 24.26 6.27
N GLU A 204 10.42 25.55 6.37
CA GLU A 204 9.06 26.11 6.29
C GLU A 204 8.39 25.83 4.94
N TYR A 205 9.16 25.57 3.87
CA TYR A 205 8.59 25.12 2.59
C TYR A 205 7.85 23.78 2.74
N PHE A 206 8.41 22.85 3.52
CA PHE A 206 7.81 21.54 3.76
C PHE A 206 6.69 21.60 4.80
N GLU A 207 6.80 22.47 5.81
CA GLU A 207 5.70 22.74 6.74
C GLU A 207 4.46 23.26 6.00
N ARG A 208 4.64 24.20 5.07
CA ARG A 208 3.56 24.67 4.19
C ARG A 208 2.99 23.53 3.34
N ALA A 209 3.84 22.66 2.78
CA ALA A 209 3.36 21.51 2.01
C ALA A 209 2.51 20.53 2.85
N LEU A 210 2.91 20.25 4.09
CA LEU A 210 2.15 19.42 5.03
C LEU A 210 0.80 20.04 5.38
N ALA A 211 0.75 21.36 5.60
CA ALA A 211 -0.49 22.09 5.86
C ALA A 211 -1.40 22.16 4.63
N TRP A 212 -0.84 22.42 3.45
CA TRP A 212 -1.57 22.42 2.18
C TRP A 212 -2.18 21.04 1.91
N LEU A 213 -1.41 19.97 2.12
CA LEU A 213 -1.89 18.60 1.89
C LEU A 213 -3.08 18.27 2.79
N ARG A 214 -3.03 18.63 4.08
CA ARG A 214 -4.17 18.48 5.00
C ARG A 214 -5.39 19.25 4.54
N LYS A 215 -5.22 20.52 4.19
CA LYS A 215 -6.31 21.39 3.74
C LYS A 215 -6.94 20.90 2.43
N ARG A 216 -6.12 20.38 1.50
CA ARG A 216 -6.57 20.03 0.15
C ARG A 216 -7.20 18.64 0.06
N VAL A 217 -6.69 17.70 0.83
CA VAL A 217 -7.04 16.27 0.75
C VAL A 217 -7.94 15.82 1.90
N GLU A 218 -7.90 16.50 3.05
CA GLU A 218 -8.56 16.07 4.29
C GLU A 218 -8.24 14.60 4.62
N PRO A 219 -6.96 14.28 4.91
CA PRO A 219 -6.51 12.90 5.00
C PRO A 219 -7.26 12.12 6.08
N LEU A 220 -7.51 10.83 5.81
CA LEU A 220 -8.14 9.92 6.77
C LEU A 220 -7.39 9.95 8.12
N HIS A 221 -8.11 10.19 9.22
CA HIS A 221 -7.57 10.33 10.58
C HIS A 221 -6.50 11.45 10.75
N ASP A 222 -6.53 12.46 9.89
CA ASP A 222 -5.48 13.47 9.76
C ASP A 222 -4.08 12.84 9.56
N PHE A 223 -4.03 11.68 8.90
CA PHE A 223 -2.81 10.91 8.73
C PHE A 223 -1.99 11.43 7.54
N VAL A 224 -0.78 11.91 7.83
CA VAL A 224 0.22 12.29 6.83
C VAL A 224 1.56 11.63 7.14
N ALA A 225 1.94 10.64 6.33
CA ALA A 225 3.30 10.09 6.36
C ALA A 225 4.25 10.92 5.51
N VAL A 226 5.52 10.98 5.92
CA VAL A 226 6.61 11.53 5.11
C VAL A 226 7.52 10.38 4.68
N SER A 227 7.69 10.22 3.36
CA SER A 227 8.52 9.18 2.76
C SER A 227 9.59 9.81 1.88
N GLY A 228 10.85 9.48 2.11
CA GLY A 228 11.93 10.02 1.29
C GLY A 228 13.09 9.06 1.07
N GLN A 229 13.84 9.29 -0.01
CA GLN A 229 15.00 8.49 -0.40
C GLN A 229 16.29 9.30 -0.37
N SER A 230 17.37 8.72 0.16
CA SER A 230 18.69 9.35 0.18
C SER A 230 18.63 10.69 0.92
N ARG A 231 18.99 11.80 0.28
CA ARG A 231 18.76 13.18 0.78
C ARG A 231 17.31 13.40 1.26
N GLY A 232 16.33 12.84 0.57
CA GLY A 232 14.93 12.88 0.99
C GLY A 232 14.65 12.03 2.22
N GLY A 233 15.40 10.94 2.44
CA GLY A 233 15.31 10.10 3.64
C GLY A 233 15.91 10.78 4.87
N GLU A 234 17.04 11.47 4.71
CA GLU A 234 17.56 12.42 5.72
C GLU A 234 16.50 13.49 6.04
N LEU A 235 15.93 14.11 5.01
CA LEU A 235 14.90 15.13 5.18
C LEU A 235 13.63 14.57 5.85
N ALA A 236 13.19 13.35 5.54
CA ALA A 236 12.03 12.73 6.18
C ALA A 236 12.23 12.59 7.70
N LEU A 237 13.41 12.15 8.13
CA LEU A 237 13.77 12.10 9.55
C LEU A 237 13.82 13.50 10.17
N LEU A 238 14.39 14.47 9.46
CA LEU A 238 14.47 15.86 9.92
C LEU A 238 13.09 16.51 10.09
N LEU A 239 12.17 16.29 9.14
CA LEU A 239 10.80 16.80 9.22
C LEU A 239 10.01 16.13 10.34
N GLY A 240 10.14 14.81 10.52
CA GLY A 240 9.54 14.10 11.66
C GLY A 240 10.02 14.63 13.01
N ALA A 241 11.30 15.01 13.11
CA ALA A 241 11.88 15.59 14.32
C ALA A 241 11.50 17.07 14.55
N THR A 242 11.33 17.84 13.48
CA THR A 242 11.15 19.30 13.53
C THR A 242 9.68 19.69 13.63
N PHE A 243 8.80 18.94 12.95
CA PHE A 243 7.35 19.18 12.89
C PHE A 243 6.57 17.95 13.39
N PRO A 244 6.79 17.49 14.64
CA PRO A 244 6.25 16.22 15.12
C PRO A 244 4.72 16.16 15.19
N GLU A 245 4.05 17.31 15.31
CA GLU A 245 2.58 17.38 15.26
C GLU A 245 2.03 17.23 13.83
N ALA A 246 2.82 17.64 12.82
CA ALA A 246 2.41 17.63 11.43
C ALA A 246 2.78 16.34 10.69
N VAL A 247 3.57 15.45 11.30
CA VAL A 247 4.04 14.20 10.68
C VAL A 247 3.56 13.00 11.48
N SER A 248 2.68 12.20 10.88
CA SER A 248 2.06 11.04 11.53
C SER A 248 2.94 9.78 11.48
N ALA A 249 3.81 9.65 10.48
CA ALA A 249 4.76 8.54 10.33
C ALA A 249 5.94 8.94 9.44
N VAL A 250 7.09 8.30 9.65
CA VAL A 250 8.33 8.58 8.89
C VAL A 250 8.85 7.32 8.20
N ILE A 251 9.17 7.43 6.91
CA ILE A 251 9.76 6.36 6.10
C ILE A 251 11.05 6.88 5.46
N GLY A 252 12.20 6.33 5.88
CA GLY A 252 13.51 6.64 5.33
C GLY A 252 14.05 5.51 4.47
N TYR A 253 14.14 5.74 3.15
CA TYR A 253 14.89 4.88 2.23
C TYR A 253 16.35 5.35 2.17
N VAL A 254 17.28 4.44 2.49
CA VAL A 254 18.73 4.69 2.61
C VAL A 254 19.04 6.05 3.25
N PRO A 255 18.52 6.35 4.46
CA PRO A 255 18.55 7.70 5.02
C PRO A 255 19.90 8.06 5.64
N GLY A 256 20.16 9.36 5.78
CA GLY A 256 21.20 9.92 6.64
C GLY A 256 20.70 10.17 8.06
N ALA A 257 21.50 9.91 9.10
CA ALA A 257 21.12 10.15 10.50
C ALA A 257 21.55 11.54 11.03
N VAL A 258 22.28 12.29 10.21
CA VAL A 258 22.80 13.62 10.51
C VAL A 258 22.44 14.56 9.37
N VAL A 259 22.37 15.86 9.65
CA VAL A 259 22.26 16.87 8.61
C VAL A 259 23.58 16.93 7.84
N HIS A 260 23.53 16.79 6.51
CA HIS A 260 24.71 16.96 5.67
C HIS A 260 24.72 18.32 4.98
N SER A 261 25.91 18.76 4.55
CA SER A 261 26.07 19.92 3.66
C SER A 261 25.43 19.66 2.29
N GLY A 262 25.37 20.68 1.44
CA GLY A 262 24.73 20.58 0.12
C GLY A 262 25.39 19.58 -0.83
N GLN A 263 26.65 19.22 -0.58
CA GLN A 263 27.46 18.29 -1.38
C GLN A 263 27.43 18.67 -2.87
N ASN A 264 27.37 17.69 -3.77
CA ASN A 264 27.31 17.94 -5.21
C ASN A 264 25.97 18.54 -5.70
N ALA A 265 24.96 18.65 -4.82
CA ALA A 265 23.69 19.32 -5.13
C ALA A 265 23.69 20.80 -4.71
N ALA A 266 24.75 21.25 -4.03
CA ALA A 266 24.92 22.63 -3.61
C ALA A 266 25.04 23.57 -4.81
N ASP A 267 24.61 24.81 -4.59
CA ASP A 267 24.98 25.94 -5.44
C ASP A 267 26.51 26.07 -5.43
N PRO A 268 27.18 26.07 -6.60
CA PRO A 268 28.62 26.26 -6.70
C PRO A 268 29.12 27.52 -5.98
N ALA A 269 28.33 28.59 -5.92
CA ALA A 269 28.68 29.82 -5.22
C ALA A 269 28.69 29.67 -3.69
N VAL A 270 27.89 28.74 -3.16
CA VAL A 270 27.84 28.39 -1.73
C VAL A 270 28.89 27.32 -1.39
N GLY A 271 29.20 26.45 -2.36
CA GLY A 271 30.16 25.37 -2.22
C GLY A 271 29.55 24.09 -1.61
N ARG A 272 30.16 22.94 -1.92
CA ARG A 272 29.67 21.60 -1.50
C ARG A 272 29.60 21.39 0.01
N GLU A 273 30.28 22.25 0.76
CA GLU A 273 30.34 22.20 2.23
C GLU A 273 29.41 23.21 2.88
N GLY A 274 28.67 24.02 2.10
CA GLY A 274 27.73 24.96 2.66
C GLY A 274 26.40 24.33 3.11
N PRO A 275 25.55 25.11 3.79
CA PRO A 275 24.31 24.63 4.40
C PRO A 275 23.27 24.17 3.37
N THR A 276 22.64 23.04 3.67
CA THR A 276 21.51 22.51 2.89
C THR A 276 20.20 23.10 3.37
N TRP A 277 19.97 23.06 4.68
CA TRP A 277 18.68 23.38 5.28
C TRP A 277 18.78 24.63 6.13
N LEU A 278 17.77 25.49 6.02
CA LEU A 278 17.53 26.58 6.95
C LEU A 278 16.32 26.24 7.84
N TYR A 279 16.36 26.65 9.09
CA TYR A 279 15.20 26.69 9.97
C TYR A 279 15.10 28.07 10.62
N ARG A 280 13.96 28.75 10.44
CA ARG A 280 13.74 30.13 10.88
C ARG A 280 14.79 31.10 10.37
N GLY A 281 15.19 30.90 9.10
CA GLY A 281 16.23 31.67 8.43
C GLY A 281 17.66 31.40 8.91
N GLN A 282 17.88 30.46 9.85
CA GLN A 282 19.21 30.09 10.34
C GLN A 282 19.67 28.77 9.73
N PRO A 283 20.95 28.65 9.31
CA PRO A 283 21.47 27.39 8.80
C PRO A 283 21.48 26.33 9.90
N LEU A 284 21.03 25.12 9.57
CA LEU A 284 21.16 23.99 10.47
C LEU A 284 22.62 23.50 10.50
N PRO A 285 23.17 23.20 11.70
CA PRO A 285 24.50 22.62 11.80
C PRO A 285 24.59 21.31 11.01
N HIS A 286 25.62 21.18 10.20
CA HIS A 286 25.81 20.00 9.36
C HIS A 286 27.13 19.29 9.64
N LEU A 287 27.22 18.02 9.24
CA LEU A 287 28.32 17.13 9.60
C LEU A 287 29.72 17.68 9.24
N TRP A 288 29.82 18.43 8.13
CA TRP A 288 31.08 19.03 7.67
C TRP A 288 31.53 20.29 8.43
N GLU A 289 30.63 20.94 9.18
CA GLU A 289 30.91 22.22 9.83
C GLU A 289 31.88 22.05 11.00
N GLY A 290 33.08 22.61 10.88
CA GLY A 290 34.11 22.53 11.92
C GLY A 290 34.50 21.09 12.27
N ASN A 291 34.45 20.18 11.29
CA ASN A 291 34.77 18.77 11.47
C ASN A 291 36.27 18.53 11.30
N ARG A 292 36.91 17.93 12.30
CA ARG A 292 38.38 17.73 12.34
C ARG A 292 38.87 16.62 11.43
N THR A 293 37.99 15.69 11.04
CA THR A 293 38.35 14.46 10.31
C THR A 293 37.75 14.42 8.91
N ALA A 294 36.78 15.29 8.61
CA ALA A 294 36.14 15.35 7.30
C ALA A 294 37.14 15.69 6.18
N THR A 295 37.22 14.82 5.18
CA THR A 295 37.96 15.08 3.94
C THR A 295 37.27 14.43 2.76
N TRP A 296 37.30 15.12 1.62
CA TRP A 296 36.82 14.59 0.35
C TRP A 296 37.87 13.78 -0.42
N ALA A 297 39.12 13.72 0.06
CA ALA A 297 40.21 13.02 -0.63
C ALA A 297 39.86 11.57 -1.02
N PRO A 298 39.20 10.73 -0.17
CA PRO A 298 38.82 9.38 -0.58
C PRO A 298 37.86 9.31 -1.78
N PHE A 299 37.08 10.37 -2.01
CA PHE A 299 36.19 10.50 -3.17
C PHE A 299 36.88 11.18 -4.35
N ASP A 300 37.58 12.30 -4.12
CA ASP A 300 38.17 13.13 -5.16
C ASP A 300 39.42 12.50 -5.79
N GLU A 301 40.23 11.79 -4.99
CA GLU A 301 41.51 11.20 -5.37
C GLU A 301 41.45 9.66 -5.39
N GLY A 302 40.36 9.07 -4.90
CA GLY A 302 40.18 7.62 -4.83
C GLY A 302 39.95 6.97 -6.21
N PRO A 303 40.09 5.65 -6.31
CA PRO A 303 39.91 4.92 -7.57
C PRO A 303 38.44 4.94 -8.02
N ALA A 304 38.24 4.91 -9.34
CA ALA A 304 36.94 4.68 -9.95
C ALA A 304 36.53 3.18 -9.85
N PRO A 305 35.21 2.85 -9.76
CA PRO A 305 34.11 3.79 -9.58
C PRO A 305 34.14 4.41 -8.17
N HIS A 306 33.99 5.73 -8.11
CA HIS A 306 34.06 6.50 -6.88
C HIS A 306 32.89 6.17 -5.95
N ARG A 307 33.15 6.18 -4.64
CA ARG A 307 32.15 6.00 -3.59
C ARG A 307 32.15 7.24 -2.69
N HIS A 308 31.07 8.01 -2.71
CA HIS A 308 30.88 9.16 -1.82
C HIS A 308 30.94 8.75 -0.36
N GLU A 309 30.47 7.53 -0.07
CA GLU A 309 30.44 6.95 1.27
C GLU A 309 31.80 7.00 1.97
N ARG A 310 32.90 6.83 1.22
CA ARG A 310 34.25 6.82 1.81
C ARG A 310 34.63 8.17 2.40
N ALA A 311 34.25 9.27 1.73
CA ALA A 311 34.45 10.62 2.26
C ALA A 311 33.56 10.83 3.50
N ILE A 312 32.30 10.39 3.44
CA ILE A 312 31.36 10.45 4.58
C ILE A 312 31.92 9.74 5.82
N ARG A 313 32.52 8.55 5.65
CA ARG A 313 33.13 7.81 6.77
C ARG A 313 34.22 8.58 7.49
N THR A 314 34.99 9.43 6.78
CA THR A 314 36.02 10.27 7.44
C THR A 314 35.37 11.27 8.38
N ALA A 315 34.30 11.93 7.96
CA ALA A 315 33.59 12.92 8.76
C ALA A 315 32.88 12.30 9.98
N LEU A 316 32.48 11.02 9.91
CA LEU A 316 31.86 10.31 11.03
C LEU A 316 32.83 9.94 12.16
N GLN A 317 34.14 10.12 11.97
CA GLN A 317 35.14 9.87 13.01
C GLN A 317 35.19 10.99 14.08
N ASP A 318 34.71 12.20 13.75
CA ASP A 318 34.59 13.29 14.72
C ASP A 318 33.26 13.21 15.48
N ALA A 319 33.28 12.57 16.65
CA ALA A 319 32.10 12.36 17.48
C ALA A 319 31.40 13.67 17.87
N ASP A 320 32.14 14.78 18.05
CA ASP A 320 31.57 16.07 18.38
C ASP A 320 30.79 16.64 17.19
N ALA A 321 31.33 16.52 15.98
CA ALA A 321 30.64 16.94 14.76
C ALA A 321 29.38 16.11 14.49
N VAL A 322 29.47 14.78 14.69
CA VAL A 322 28.32 13.89 14.59
C VAL A 322 27.24 14.28 15.59
N ALA A 323 27.59 14.53 16.86
CA ALA A 323 26.64 14.92 17.90
C ALA A 323 25.96 16.27 17.63
N ARG A 324 26.70 17.25 17.08
CA ARG A 324 26.16 18.55 16.66
C ARG A 324 25.16 18.41 15.51
N ALA A 325 25.52 17.66 14.47
CA ALA A 325 24.73 17.53 13.25
C ALA A 325 23.60 16.49 13.33
N ARG A 326 23.53 15.70 14.42
CA ARG A 326 22.54 14.62 14.57
C ARG A 326 21.11 15.12 14.48
N ILE A 327 20.32 14.45 13.64
CA ILE A 327 18.87 14.64 13.59
C ILE A 327 18.25 14.10 14.87
N ARG A 328 17.49 14.96 15.56
CA ARG A 328 16.85 14.66 16.87
C ARG A 328 15.55 13.88 16.70
N ILE A 329 15.63 12.74 16.01
CA ILE A 329 14.49 11.89 15.64
C ILE A 329 13.68 11.39 16.84
N GLU A 330 14.26 11.35 18.04
CA GLU A 330 13.54 11.08 19.30
C GLU A 330 12.39 12.07 19.59
N ARG A 331 12.32 13.19 18.87
CA ARG A 331 11.23 14.16 18.96
C ARG A 331 9.99 13.80 18.14
N ALA A 332 10.10 12.85 17.20
CA ALA A 332 8.98 12.43 16.38
C ALA A 332 7.82 11.89 17.24
N ARG A 333 6.58 12.05 16.78
CA ARG A 333 5.37 11.55 17.47
C ARG A 333 4.62 10.48 16.68
N GLY A 334 5.39 9.65 15.97
CA GLY A 334 4.85 8.59 15.14
C GLY A 334 5.83 7.45 14.93
N PRO A 335 5.36 6.35 14.31
CA PRO A 335 6.20 5.22 13.97
C PRO A 335 7.26 5.61 12.91
N VAL A 336 8.38 4.88 12.93
CA VAL A 336 9.52 5.11 12.04
C VAL A 336 9.90 3.81 11.33
N LEU A 337 10.01 3.85 10.00
CA LEU A 337 10.53 2.76 9.18
C LEU A 337 11.81 3.20 8.47
N LEU A 338 12.86 2.37 8.61
CA LEU A 338 14.15 2.56 7.99
C LEU A 338 14.48 1.39 7.07
N LEU A 339 14.94 1.70 5.87
CA LEU A 339 15.38 0.75 4.86
C LEU A 339 16.82 1.11 4.51
N SER A 340 17.78 0.24 4.78
CA SER A 340 19.20 0.50 4.53
C SER A 340 19.87 -0.62 3.76
N ALA A 341 21.09 -0.38 3.30
CA ALA A 341 21.80 -1.32 2.45
C ALA A 341 23.27 -1.41 2.88
N THR A 342 23.78 -2.63 3.01
CA THR A 342 25.13 -2.86 3.56
C THR A 342 26.27 -2.50 2.61
N ASP A 343 26.01 -2.42 1.30
CA ASP A 343 26.96 -1.96 0.28
C ASP A 343 26.54 -0.61 -0.34
N ASP A 344 25.91 0.27 0.44
CA ASP A 344 25.58 1.62 -0.02
C ASP A 344 26.85 2.44 -0.34
N GLY A 345 27.08 2.70 -1.63
CA GLY A 345 28.24 3.46 -2.12
C GLY A 345 28.10 4.98 -2.01
N SER A 346 26.92 5.50 -1.66
CA SER A 346 26.68 6.94 -1.55
C SER A 346 26.94 7.46 -0.14
N TRP A 347 26.49 6.73 0.87
CA TRP A 347 26.79 6.97 2.28
C TRP A 347 26.53 5.72 3.13
N PRO A 348 26.98 5.65 4.41
CA PRO A 348 26.84 4.42 5.19
C PRO A 348 25.43 4.29 5.80
N SER A 349 24.42 4.04 4.97
CA SER A 349 23.00 4.05 5.38
C SER A 349 22.64 3.00 6.45
N SER A 350 23.34 1.86 6.49
CA SER A 350 23.19 0.86 7.56
C SER A 350 23.66 1.41 8.91
N ASP A 351 24.79 2.13 8.94
CA ASP A 351 25.31 2.74 10.17
C ASP A 351 24.39 3.88 10.62
N TYR A 352 23.89 4.69 9.69
CA TYR A 352 22.90 5.72 9.99
C TYR A 352 21.60 5.15 10.56
N SER A 353 21.08 4.09 9.97
CA SER A 353 19.85 3.45 10.45
C SER A 353 20.07 2.82 11.83
N ARG A 354 21.25 2.26 12.10
CA ARG A 354 21.66 1.81 13.45
C ARG A 354 21.75 2.96 14.46
N MET A 355 22.30 4.12 14.08
CA MET A 355 22.35 5.30 14.96
C MET A 355 20.94 5.75 15.36
N VAL A 356 20.00 5.77 14.41
CA VAL A 356 18.61 6.16 14.66
C VAL A 356 17.91 5.12 15.54
N THR A 357 17.95 3.84 15.18
CA THR A 357 17.28 2.77 15.95
C THR A 357 17.82 2.64 17.36
N THR A 358 19.15 2.67 17.53
CA THR A 358 19.80 2.68 18.85
C THR A 358 19.29 3.85 19.68
N LYS A 359 19.26 5.06 19.08
CA LYS A 359 18.81 6.23 19.83
C LYS A 359 17.33 6.15 20.25
N LEU A 360 16.46 5.68 19.35
CA LEU A 360 15.04 5.52 19.64
C LEU A 360 14.79 4.44 20.70
N ALA A 361 15.58 3.37 20.71
CA ALA A 361 15.54 2.36 21.77
C ALA A 361 16.01 2.90 23.12
N GLU A 362 17.12 3.66 23.16
CA GLU A 362 17.64 4.30 24.38
C GLU A 362 16.59 5.19 25.07
N VAL A 363 15.84 5.99 24.30
CA VAL A 363 14.82 6.89 24.85
C VAL A 363 13.47 6.22 25.06
N ARG A 364 13.35 4.92 24.76
CA ARG A 364 12.09 4.15 24.79
C ARG A 364 11.00 4.84 23.99
N HIS A 365 11.30 5.14 22.72
CA HIS A 365 10.35 5.76 21.80
C HIS A 365 9.00 5.03 21.83
N PRO A 366 7.88 5.73 22.09
CA PRO A 366 6.62 5.06 22.40
C PRO A 366 5.91 4.49 21.16
N TYR A 367 6.42 4.76 19.95
CA TYR A 367 5.85 4.30 18.69
C TYR A 367 6.70 3.19 18.06
N PRO A 368 6.10 2.33 17.21
CA PRO A 368 6.84 1.29 16.50
C PRO A 368 8.02 1.82 15.69
N VAL A 369 9.17 1.15 15.81
CA VAL A 369 10.37 1.39 15.00
C VAL A 369 10.72 0.10 14.27
N GLN A 370 10.84 0.17 12.95
CA GLN A 370 11.23 -0.96 12.10
C GLN A 370 12.47 -0.60 11.29
N HIS A 371 13.40 -1.54 11.16
CA HIS A 371 14.60 -1.39 10.35
C HIS A 371 14.86 -2.67 9.56
N PHE A 372 14.94 -2.54 8.24
CA PHE A 372 15.39 -3.61 7.35
C PHE A 372 16.73 -3.21 6.75
N ASP A 373 17.77 -3.99 7.06
CA ASP A 373 19.12 -3.82 6.53
C ASP A 373 19.37 -4.88 5.44
N TYR A 374 19.43 -4.46 4.19
CA TYR A 374 19.53 -5.36 3.04
C TYR A 374 20.97 -5.69 2.73
N GLU A 375 21.35 -6.94 3.01
CA GLU A 375 22.70 -7.44 2.75
C GLU A 375 23.01 -7.50 1.26
N GLY A 376 24.17 -6.93 0.89
CA GLY A 376 24.66 -6.87 -0.48
C GLY A 376 23.88 -5.92 -1.39
N ALA A 377 22.86 -5.21 -0.89
CA ALA A 377 22.19 -4.16 -1.64
C ALA A 377 22.98 -2.85 -1.57
N GLY A 378 22.73 -1.96 -2.53
CA GLY A 378 23.32 -0.63 -2.62
C GLY A 378 22.31 0.48 -2.40
N HIS A 379 22.69 1.69 -2.82
CA HIS A 379 21.93 2.92 -2.57
C HIS A 379 20.55 2.97 -3.26
N ALA A 380 20.37 2.26 -4.37
CA ALA A 380 19.17 2.33 -5.18
C ALA A 380 18.10 1.33 -4.68
N ILE A 381 17.45 1.65 -3.56
CA ILE A 381 16.22 0.98 -3.11
C ILE A 381 15.02 1.83 -3.56
N VAL A 382 14.27 1.31 -4.53
CA VAL A 382 13.16 2.01 -5.19
C VAL A 382 11.80 1.34 -4.95
N PHE A 383 11.36 0.49 -5.88
CA PHE A 383 10.14 -0.32 -5.87
C PHE A 383 10.34 -1.51 -6.84
N PRO A 384 9.50 -2.56 -6.79
CA PRO A 384 9.79 -3.84 -7.41
C PRO A 384 9.80 -3.79 -8.95
N TYR A 385 10.49 -4.78 -9.54
CA TYR A 385 10.40 -5.15 -10.96
C TYR A 385 10.81 -4.06 -11.96
N VAL A 386 11.80 -3.27 -11.55
CA VAL A 386 12.58 -2.39 -12.43
C VAL A 386 14.00 -2.96 -12.59
N PRO A 387 14.76 -2.53 -13.61
CA PRO A 387 16.15 -2.93 -13.74
C PRO A 387 17.03 -2.52 -12.57
N THR A 388 17.85 -3.44 -12.09
CA THR A 388 18.77 -3.22 -10.96
C THR A 388 20.24 -3.41 -11.37
N THR A 389 20.52 -3.54 -12.66
CA THR A 389 21.87 -3.72 -13.20
C THR A 389 22.66 -2.40 -13.33
N GLN A 390 22.02 -1.25 -13.09
CA GLN A 390 22.63 0.08 -13.22
C GLN A 390 23.33 0.52 -11.94
N LEU A 391 24.44 -0.13 -11.63
CA LEU A 391 25.17 0.13 -10.38
C LEU A 391 26.14 1.31 -10.48
N VAL A 392 26.68 1.53 -11.68
CA VAL A 392 27.71 2.51 -11.98
C VAL A 392 27.16 3.57 -12.91
N TYR A 393 27.42 4.84 -12.60
CA TYR A 393 26.97 5.96 -13.42
C TYR A 393 28.06 7.03 -13.56
N ALA A 394 28.14 7.60 -14.77
CA ALA A 394 28.90 8.82 -14.98
C ALA A 394 28.11 10.03 -14.46
N HIS A 395 28.79 10.93 -13.78
CA HIS A 395 28.24 12.25 -13.46
C HIS A 395 28.05 13.04 -14.77
N PRO A 396 26.86 13.62 -15.03
CA PRO A 396 26.51 14.18 -16.34
C PRO A 396 27.40 15.35 -16.80
N VAL A 397 27.99 16.10 -15.86
CA VAL A 397 28.89 17.23 -16.15
C VAL A 397 30.37 16.83 -16.07
N SER A 398 30.85 16.40 -14.90
CA SER A 398 32.27 16.06 -14.69
C SER A 398 32.74 14.74 -15.33
N GLY A 399 31.85 13.88 -15.81
CA GLY A 399 32.19 12.56 -16.35
C GLY A 399 32.69 11.55 -15.31
N ARG A 400 32.85 11.94 -14.04
CA ARG A 400 33.33 11.05 -12.98
C ARG A 400 32.42 9.85 -12.80
N ILE A 401 33.01 8.67 -12.78
CA ILE A 401 32.31 7.39 -12.68
C ILE A 401 32.09 7.08 -11.21
N SER A 402 30.84 7.04 -10.74
CA SER A 402 30.47 6.74 -9.36
C SER A 402 29.66 5.45 -9.28
N THR A 403 29.64 4.80 -8.12
CA THR A 403 28.79 3.63 -7.88
C THR A 403 27.89 3.83 -6.67
N GLY A 404 26.61 3.45 -6.82
CA GLY A 404 25.70 3.33 -5.69
C GLY A 404 25.95 2.06 -4.86
N GLY A 405 26.83 1.18 -5.34
CA GLY A 405 27.10 -0.13 -4.77
C GLY A 405 25.95 -1.12 -4.97
N GLY A 406 26.10 -2.29 -4.34
CA GLY A 406 25.16 -3.39 -4.36
C GLY A 406 25.33 -4.37 -5.52
N GLU A 407 24.66 -5.50 -5.41
CA GLU A 407 24.53 -6.51 -6.47
C GLU A 407 23.13 -6.44 -7.09
N PRO A 408 22.97 -6.70 -8.41
CA PRO A 408 21.66 -6.55 -9.06
C PRO A 408 20.57 -7.42 -8.41
N ARG A 409 20.91 -8.66 -8.03
CA ARG A 409 19.98 -9.58 -7.36
C ARG A 409 19.61 -9.09 -5.95
N ALA A 410 20.58 -8.57 -5.20
CA ALA A 410 20.35 -8.06 -3.86
C ALA A 410 19.48 -6.79 -3.91
N ASN A 411 19.75 -5.87 -4.85
CA ASN A 411 18.92 -4.70 -5.10
C ASN A 411 17.49 -5.09 -5.49
N ALA A 412 17.31 -6.07 -6.39
CA ALA A 412 15.97 -6.51 -6.80
C ALA A 412 15.18 -7.12 -5.63
N ARG A 413 15.86 -7.83 -4.73
CA ARG A 413 15.26 -8.34 -3.47
C ARG A 413 14.92 -7.21 -2.51
N ALA A 414 15.81 -6.22 -2.36
CA ALA A 414 15.59 -5.05 -1.52
C ALA A 414 14.37 -4.25 -2.02
N ASP A 415 14.25 -4.03 -3.32
CA ASP A 415 13.10 -3.38 -3.96
C ASP A 415 11.78 -4.12 -3.66
N ALA A 416 11.75 -5.44 -3.91
CA ALA A 416 10.58 -6.29 -3.68
C ALA A 416 10.13 -6.27 -2.20
N HIS A 417 11.07 -6.49 -1.28
CA HIS A 417 10.77 -6.56 0.14
C HIS A 417 10.42 -5.19 0.71
N SER A 418 11.18 -4.14 0.37
CA SER A 418 10.99 -2.79 0.93
C SER A 418 9.63 -2.22 0.61
N TRP A 419 9.16 -2.38 -0.63
CA TRP A 419 7.85 -1.91 -1.03
C TRP A 419 6.73 -2.61 -0.26
N SER A 420 6.80 -3.94 -0.17
CA SER A 420 5.83 -4.72 0.61
C SER A 420 5.85 -4.35 2.10
N ALA A 421 7.03 -4.09 2.67
CA ALA A 421 7.19 -3.67 4.05
C ALA A 421 6.61 -2.27 4.30
N VAL A 422 6.81 -1.33 3.37
CA VAL A 422 6.26 0.02 3.43
C VAL A 422 4.74 0.03 3.40
N LEU A 423 4.11 -0.75 2.51
CA LEU A 423 2.65 -0.85 2.45
C LEU A 423 2.07 -1.40 3.76
N ARG A 424 2.68 -2.45 4.34
CA ARG A 424 2.27 -3.00 5.64
C ARG A 424 2.47 -2.01 6.78
N PHE A 425 3.59 -1.29 6.78
CA PHE A 425 3.90 -0.27 7.78
C PHE A 425 2.87 0.86 7.74
N LEU A 426 2.57 1.39 6.55
CA LEU A 426 1.57 2.44 6.38
C LEU A 426 0.18 1.97 6.81
N ALA A 427 -0.25 0.78 6.38
CA ALA A 427 -1.55 0.22 6.78
C ALA A 427 -1.66 0.12 8.32
N SER A 428 -0.60 -0.35 8.98
CA SER A 428 -0.55 -0.47 10.45
C SER A 428 -0.56 0.91 11.12
N ALA A 429 0.20 1.87 10.59
CA ALA A 429 0.30 3.22 11.13
C ALA A 429 -1.02 4.01 10.99
N VAL A 430 -1.70 3.88 9.86
CA VAL A 430 -3.04 4.47 9.62
C VAL A 430 -4.06 3.89 10.59
N ALA A 431 -4.10 2.56 10.76
CA ALA A 431 -5.00 1.91 11.70
C ALA A 431 -4.75 2.35 13.15
N ALA A 432 -3.48 2.41 13.57
CA ALA A 432 -3.11 2.89 14.91
C ALA A 432 -3.46 4.37 15.13
N ARG A 433 -3.33 5.21 14.10
CA ARG A 433 -3.78 6.62 14.16
C ARG A 433 -5.29 6.70 14.33
N GLY A 434 -6.07 5.93 13.58
CA GLY A 434 -7.53 5.86 13.73
C GLY A 434 -7.99 5.45 15.13
N ALA A 435 -7.25 4.56 15.79
CA ALA A 435 -7.54 4.16 17.17
C ALA A 435 -7.15 5.20 18.25
N SER A 436 -6.28 6.17 17.92
CA SER A 436 -5.74 7.16 18.86
C SER A 436 -6.34 8.55 18.70
N VAL A 437 -7.04 8.84 17.60
CA VAL A 437 -7.85 10.04 17.47
C VAL A 437 -9.17 9.79 18.21
N PRO A 438 -9.46 10.52 19.31
CA PRO A 438 -10.78 10.45 19.93
C PRO A 438 -11.74 11.22 19.03
N ASP A 439 -12.20 10.60 17.95
CA ASP A 439 -13.37 11.10 17.25
C ASP A 439 -14.61 10.64 18.02
N SER A 440 -15.41 11.63 18.41
CA SER A 440 -16.80 11.44 18.79
C SER A 440 -17.45 10.51 17.76
N ARG A 441 -17.80 9.29 18.20
CA ARG A 441 -18.38 8.16 17.44
C ARG A 441 -17.40 7.15 16.84
N SER A 442 -16.34 6.77 17.56
CA SER A 442 -15.73 5.46 17.34
C SER A 442 -16.69 4.34 17.76
N LEU A 443 -17.08 3.51 16.79
CA LEU A 443 -17.76 2.21 16.97
C LEU A 443 -16.97 1.23 17.86
N SER A 444 -15.70 1.54 18.19
CA SER A 444 -14.87 0.71 19.09
C SER A 444 -15.11 0.97 20.58
N SER A 445 -16.10 1.80 20.94
CA SER A 445 -16.47 2.10 22.33
C SER A 445 -17.82 1.50 22.75
N MET A 446 -18.41 0.62 21.93
CA MET A 446 -19.48 -0.24 22.43
C MET A 446 -18.82 -1.36 23.23
N ASP A 447 -18.97 -1.29 24.56
CA ASP A 447 -18.63 -2.38 25.47
C ASP A 447 -19.30 -3.66 24.93
N PHE A 448 -18.51 -4.54 24.29
CA PHE A 448 -19.02 -5.81 23.82
C PHE A 448 -19.38 -6.65 25.05
N SER A 449 -20.68 -6.81 25.28
CA SER A 449 -21.21 -7.77 26.24
C SER A 449 -21.79 -8.95 25.46
N PRO A 450 -21.44 -10.21 25.78
CA PRO A 450 -22.12 -11.38 25.23
C PRO A 450 -23.64 -11.31 25.42
N ALA A 451 -24.11 -10.66 26.49
CA ALA A 451 -25.53 -10.41 26.74
C ALA A 451 -26.20 -9.46 25.72
N GLN A 452 -25.44 -8.80 24.84
CA GLN A 452 -25.92 -7.89 23.80
C GLN A 452 -25.68 -8.43 22.37
N ASP A 453 -25.06 -9.61 22.20
CA ASP A 453 -24.85 -10.20 20.87
C ASP A 453 -26.20 -10.73 20.33
N VAL A 454 -26.66 -10.10 19.25
CA VAL A 454 -27.96 -10.41 18.63
C VAL A 454 -28.02 -11.85 18.13
N VAL A 455 -26.93 -12.39 17.61
CA VAL A 455 -26.95 -13.76 17.09
C VAL A 455 -26.93 -14.77 18.23
N ASP A 456 -26.23 -14.50 19.34
CA ASP A 456 -26.28 -15.35 20.54
C ASP A 456 -27.70 -15.41 21.11
N GLN A 457 -28.36 -14.25 21.21
CA GLN A 457 -29.75 -14.17 21.67
C GLN A 457 -30.72 -14.89 20.73
N VAL A 458 -30.64 -14.61 19.43
CA VAL A 458 -31.59 -15.14 18.43
C VAL A 458 -31.37 -16.63 18.16
N ALA A 459 -30.12 -17.10 18.21
CA ALA A 459 -29.82 -18.54 18.15
C ALA A 459 -30.01 -19.23 19.51
N ALA A 460 -30.32 -18.47 20.57
CA ALA A 460 -30.46 -18.90 21.97
C ALA A 460 -29.29 -19.81 22.40
N LEU A 461 -28.09 -19.25 22.32
CA LEU A 461 -26.86 -19.92 22.76
C LEU A 461 -26.65 -19.67 24.25
N ASP A 462 -26.72 -20.72 25.06
CA ASP A 462 -26.46 -20.60 26.49
C ASP A 462 -24.97 -20.34 26.74
N ASP A 463 -24.67 -19.42 27.66
CA ASP A 463 -23.30 -19.14 28.12
C ASP A 463 -22.62 -20.43 28.57
N GLY A 464 -21.46 -20.73 27.99
CA GLY A 464 -20.69 -21.94 28.29
C GLY A 464 -21.16 -23.21 27.56
N SER A 465 -22.21 -23.15 26.75
CA SER A 465 -22.56 -24.25 25.83
C SER A 465 -21.45 -24.50 24.80
N ALA A 466 -21.35 -25.72 24.28
CA ALA A 466 -20.34 -26.06 23.26
C ALA A 466 -20.48 -25.21 21.99
N THR A 467 -21.70 -24.86 21.60
CA THR A 467 -21.99 -23.99 20.45
C THR A 467 -21.65 -22.53 20.72
N HIS A 468 -21.91 -22.03 21.94
CA HIS A 468 -21.44 -20.71 22.37
C HIS A 468 -19.90 -20.63 22.35
N ALA A 469 -19.21 -21.61 22.95
CA ALA A 469 -17.76 -21.69 22.95
C ALA A 469 -17.17 -21.78 21.53
N LEU A 470 -17.83 -22.51 20.62
CA LEU A 470 -17.40 -22.61 19.22
C LEU A 470 -17.50 -21.27 18.49
N ARG A 471 -18.60 -20.54 18.65
CA ARG A 471 -18.78 -19.20 18.06
C ARG A 471 -17.72 -18.23 18.59
N HIS A 472 -17.47 -18.26 19.89
CA HIS A 472 -16.54 -17.34 20.57
C HIS A 472 -15.08 -17.79 20.54
N ALA A 473 -14.76 -18.96 19.95
CA ALA A 473 -13.38 -19.39 19.73
C ALA A 473 -12.55 -18.39 18.91
N ARG A 474 -13.23 -17.53 18.13
CA ARG A 474 -12.65 -16.34 17.50
C ARG A 474 -13.46 -15.10 17.89
N GLU A 475 -13.24 -14.61 19.10
CA GLU A 475 -13.92 -13.42 19.67
C GLU A 475 -13.97 -12.22 18.72
N LYS A 476 -12.90 -11.99 17.94
CA LYS A 476 -12.86 -10.92 16.92
C LYS A 476 -13.95 -11.04 15.86
N VAL A 477 -14.36 -12.25 15.49
CA VAL A 477 -15.42 -12.50 14.49
C VAL A 477 -16.79 -12.22 15.07
N ALA A 478 -17.05 -12.66 16.31
CA ALA A 478 -18.29 -12.33 17.02
C ALA A 478 -18.42 -10.82 17.23
N THR A 479 -17.35 -10.18 17.72
CA THR A 479 -17.29 -8.72 17.91
C THR A 479 -17.52 -7.96 16.60
N ALA A 480 -16.88 -8.37 15.50
CA ALA A 480 -17.07 -7.72 14.20
C ALA A 480 -18.48 -7.95 13.63
N THR A 481 -19.10 -9.10 13.91
CA THR A 481 -20.48 -9.40 13.50
C THR A 481 -21.46 -8.49 14.22
N GLN A 482 -21.32 -8.36 15.55
CA GLN A 482 -22.15 -7.46 16.35
C GLN A 482 -21.91 -6.00 15.97
N GLY A 483 -20.66 -5.56 15.82
CA GLY A 483 -20.35 -4.21 15.36
C GLY A 483 -20.90 -3.88 13.97
N SER A 484 -20.97 -4.87 13.07
CA SER A 484 -21.63 -4.70 11.76
C SER A 484 -23.13 -4.52 11.91
N TYR A 485 -23.78 -5.29 12.81
CA TYR A 485 -25.18 -5.10 13.16
C TYR A 485 -25.42 -3.68 13.71
N ASP A 486 -24.64 -3.25 14.70
CA ASP A 486 -24.82 -1.96 15.35
C ASP A 486 -24.64 -0.80 14.37
N ALA A 487 -23.61 -0.85 13.52
CA ALA A 487 -23.39 0.16 12.50
C ALA A 487 -24.51 0.20 11.45
N LEU A 488 -24.96 -0.96 10.97
CA LEU A 488 -26.01 -1.06 9.96
C LEU A 488 -27.39 -0.66 10.49
N PHE A 489 -27.63 -0.70 11.79
CA PHE A 489 -28.90 -0.31 12.41
C PHE A 489 -28.79 0.89 13.38
N ASP A 490 -27.71 1.68 13.27
CA ASP A 490 -27.56 2.94 14.00
C ASP A 490 -28.61 3.95 13.52
N ALA A 491 -29.40 4.51 14.44
CA ALA A 491 -30.42 5.50 14.14
C ALA A 491 -29.86 6.80 13.53
N GLY A 492 -28.59 7.12 13.79
CA GLY A 492 -27.88 8.28 13.28
C GLY A 492 -27.21 8.09 11.91
N LEU A 493 -27.31 6.91 11.31
CA LEU A 493 -26.78 6.67 9.96
C LEU A 493 -27.57 7.51 8.93
N PRO A 494 -26.91 8.39 8.14
CA PRO A 494 -27.58 9.21 7.15
C PRO A 494 -28.04 8.38 5.93
N GLY A 495 -29.01 8.89 5.18
CA GLY A 495 -29.53 8.22 3.99
C GLY A 495 -30.74 7.35 4.28
N LEU A 496 -30.60 6.03 4.17
CA LEU A 496 -31.66 5.07 4.52
C LEU A 496 -32.05 5.21 5.99
N THR A 497 -33.32 5.52 6.23
CA THR A 497 -33.89 5.63 7.57
C THR A 497 -33.75 4.30 8.32
N LEU A 498 -33.74 4.36 9.66
CA LEU A 498 -33.75 3.14 10.47
C LEU A 498 -34.98 2.26 10.15
N GLY A 499 -36.13 2.89 9.90
CA GLY A 499 -37.35 2.21 9.49
C GLY A 499 -37.20 1.43 8.19
N GLU A 500 -36.67 2.06 7.13
CA GLU A 500 -36.39 1.38 5.85
C GLU A 500 -35.43 0.20 6.03
N ARG A 501 -34.35 0.37 6.81
CA ARG A 501 -33.37 -0.69 7.05
C ARG A 501 -33.97 -1.87 7.83
N LEU A 502 -34.82 -1.60 8.82
CA LEU A 502 -35.52 -2.64 9.57
C LEU A 502 -36.59 -3.35 8.72
N LEU A 503 -37.29 -2.65 7.83
CA LEU A 503 -38.22 -3.26 6.86
C LEU A 503 -37.48 -4.16 5.87
N VAL A 504 -36.32 -3.73 5.36
CA VAL A 504 -35.43 -4.58 4.55
C VAL A 504 -35.01 -5.84 5.30
N ALA A 505 -34.64 -5.70 6.58
CA ALA A 505 -34.24 -6.81 7.42
C ALA A 505 -35.36 -7.84 7.66
N LEU A 506 -36.56 -7.36 8.01
CA LEU A 506 -37.74 -8.20 8.17
C LEU A 506 -38.10 -8.90 6.85
N TYR A 507 -38.04 -8.18 5.74
CA TYR A 507 -38.34 -8.74 4.43
C TYR A 507 -37.31 -9.80 4.00
N ALA A 508 -36.02 -9.56 4.22
CA ALA A 508 -34.98 -10.54 3.95
C ALA A 508 -35.17 -11.84 4.77
N CYS A 509 -35.59 -11.73 6.03
CA CYS A 509 -35.91 -12.89 6.88
C CYS A 509 -37.18 -13.64 6.45
N ARG A 510 -38.07 -12.98 5.70
CA ARG A 510 -39.22 -13.63 5.06
C ARG A 510 -38.79 -14.39 3.79
N LEU A 511 -37.97 -13.75 2.96
CA LEU A 511 -37.46 -14.31 1.70
C LEU A 511 -36.52 -15.50 1.93
N THR A 512 -35.69 -15.43 2.98
CA THR A 512 -34.90 -16.55 3.51
C THR A 512 -35.48 -16.89 4.89
N PRO A 513 -36.44 -17.83 5.00
CA PRO A 513 -37.20 -18.08 6.21
C PRO A 513 -36.33 -18.22 7.47
N ALA A 514 -36.36 -17.19 8.32
CA ALA A 514 -35.64 -17.12 9.59
C ALA A 514 -36.54 -16.50 10.66
N ALA A 515 -37.36 -17.33 11.30
CA ALA A 515 -38.46 -16.90 12.17
C ALA A 515 -38.01 -16.04 13.35
N GLU A 516 -36.92 -16.42 14.01
CA GLU A 516 -36.41 -15.78 15.22
C GLU A 516 -35.74 -14.43 14.90
N LEU A 517 -35.04 -14.34 13.76
CA LEU A 517 -34.55 -13.06 13.25
C LEU A 517 -35.71 -12.16 12.83
N ALA A 518 -36.76 -12.71 12.21
CA ALA A 518 -37.95 -11.94 11.86
C ALA A 518 -38.66 -11.39 13.11
N GLU A 519 -38.76 -12.18 14.20
CA GLU A 519 -39.26 -11.72 15.49
C GLU A 519 -38.40 -10.59 16.07
N HIS A 520 -37.08 -10.73 16.05
CA HIS A 520 -36.14 -9.69 16.49
C HIS A 520 -36.34 -8.38 15.74
N TYR A 521 -36.37 -8.42 14.41
CA TYR A 521 -36.55 -7.22 13.60
C TYR A 521 -37.95 -6.61 13.76
N ARG A 522 -38.99 -7.44 13.93
CA ARG A 522 -40.36 -6.96 14.23
C ARG A 522 -40.44 -6.27 15.59
N ALA A 523 -39.77 -6.79 16.62
CA ALA A 523 -39.69 -6.15 17.93
C ALA A 523 -39.01 -4.78 17.88
N ARG A 524 -37.98 -4.63 17.02
CA ARG A 524 -37.36 -3.32 16.76
C ARG A 524 -38.25 -2.36 15.98
N LEU A 525 -39.01 -2.86 15.01
CA LEU A 525 -39.98 -2.07 14.25
C LEU A 525 -41.10 -1.53 15.15
N ALA A 526 -41.52 -2.26 16.19
CA ALA A 526 -42.52 -1.78 17.14
C ALA A 526 -42.10 -0.47 17.86
N ASN A 527 -40.80 -0.19 17.94
CA ASN A 527 -40.24 1.00 18.57
C ASN A 527 -39.67 2.01 17.55
N THR A 528 -39.90 1.81 16.26
CA THR A 528 -39.37 2.66 15.18
C THR A 528 -40.54 3.19 14.34
N PRO A 529 -40.64 4.51 14.08
CA PRO A 529 -41.69 5.02 13.19
C PRO A 529 -41.58 4.40 11.79
N VAL A 530 -42.59 3.63 11.40
CA VAL A 530 -42.75 3.05 10.06
C VAL A 530 -44.21 3.13 9.63
N ASP A 531 -44.43 3.23 8.33
CA ASP A 531 -45.77 3.17 7.74
C ASP A 531 -46.39 1.79 7.99
N ALA A 532 -47.62 1.76 8.52
CA ALA A 532 -48.34 0.53 8.84
C ALA A 532 -48.67 -0.30 7.58
N ASP A 533 -48.98 0.36 6.47
CA ASP A 533 -49.26 -0.30 5.19
C ASP A 533 -47.97 -0.92 4.64
N ALA A 534 -46.82 -0.26 4.84
CA ALA A 534 -45.52 -0.79 4.46
C ALA A 534 -45.09 -2.01 5.28
N LEU A 535 -45.31 -1.97 6.60
CA LEU A 535 -45.07 -3.11 7.46
C LEU A 535 -45.98 -4.29 7.07
N GLN A 536 -47.26 -4.03 6.82
CA GLN A 536 -48.21 -5.05 6.38
C GLN A 536 -47.80 -5.66 5.03
N ALA A 537 -47.38 -4.84 4.05
CA ALA A 537 -46.91 -5.33 2.75
C ALA A 537 -45.66 -6.20 2.89
N VAL A 538 -44.69 -5.82 3.72
CA VAL A 538 -43.50 -6.64 4.01
C VAL A 538 -43.87 -7.96 4.70
N ASP A 539 -44.79 -7.92 5.67
CA ASP A 539 -45.27 -9.10 6.40
C ASP A 539 -46.00 -10.09 5.50
N HIS A 540 -46.73 -9.63 4.49
CA HIS A 540 -47.42 -10.50 3.52
C HIS A 540 -46.55 -10.83 2.30
N GLY A 541 -45.46 -10.11 2.09
CA GLY A 541 -44.58 -10.24 0.92
C GLY A 541 -45.10 -9.54 -0.33
N ASP A 542 -46.15 -8.72 -0.18
CA ASP A 542 -46.89 -8.05 -1.23
C ASP A 542 -46.33 -6.65 -1.52
N ILE A 543 -45.00 -6.52 -1.64
CA ILE A 543 -44.34 -5.21 -1.79
C ILE A 543 -44.78 -4.42 -3.03
N ASP A 544 -45.39 -5.09 -4.00
CA ASP A 544 -45.90 -4.49 -5.23
C ASP A 544 -47.14 -3.60 -4.97
N THR A 545 -47.84 -3.79 -3.85
CA THR A 545 -48.98 -2.95 -3.41
C THR A 545 -48.56 -1.62 -2.81
N LEU A 546 -47.26 -1.43 -2.52
CA LEU A 546 -46.75 -0.20 -1.90
C LEU A 546 -46.95 1.01 -2.80
N THR A 547 -47.48 2.10 -2.24
CA THR A 547 -47.63 3.37 -2.97
C THR A 547 -46.31 4.12 -3.08
N ASP A 548 -45.44 4.00 -2.07
CA ASP A 548 -44.09 4.57 -2.07
C ASP A 548 -43.18 3.88 -3.10
N ALA A 549 -42.86 4.60 -4.18
CA ALA A 549 -41.99 4.11 -5.24
C ALA A 549 -40.54 3.89 -4.79
N ARG A 550 -40.02 4.71 -3.87
CA ARG A 550 -38.66 4.59 -3.34
C ARG A 550 -38.53 3.33 -2.49
N LEU A 551 -39.44 3.15 -1.54
CA LEU A 551 -39.44 1.98 -0.66
C LEU A 551 -39.68 0.68 -1.45
N ARG A 552 -40.59 0.70 -2.43
CA ARG A 552 -40.81 -0.44 -3.32
C ARG A 552 -39.55 -0.80 -4.11
N ALA A 553 -38.79 0.18 -4.61
CA ALA A 553 -37.52 -0.08 -5.31
C ALA A 553 -36.48 -0.71 -4.37
N ILE A 554 -36.37 -0.23 -3.13
CA ILE A 554 -35.49 -0.79 -2.08
C ILE A 554 -35.83 -2.27 -1.83
N LEU A 555 -37.11 -2.57 -1.60
CA LEU A 555 -37.57 -3.92 -1.30
C LEU A 555 -37.51 -4.84 -2.53
N ALA A 556 -37.75 -4.33 -3.74
CA ALA A 556 -37.58 -5.09 -4.97
C ALA A 556 -36.12 -5.50 -5.18
N PHE A 557 -35.18 -4.58 -4.95
CA PHE A 557 -33.74 -4.88 -5.02
C PHE A 557 -33.31 -5.88 -3.93
N THR A 558 -33.90 -5.77 -2.74
CA THR A 558 -33.73 -6.77 -1.67
C THR A 558 -34.19 -8.16 -2.12
N ARG A 559 -35.39 -8.28 -2.71
CA ARG A 559 -35.91 -9.53 -3.29
C ARG A 559 -34.95 -10.09 -4.33
N THR A 560 -34.50 -9.27 -5.27
CA THR A 560 -33.56 -9.67 -6.33
C THR A 560 -32.27 -10.25 -5.73
N LEU A 561 -31.61 -9.52 -4.83
CA LEU A 561 -30.32 -9.97 -4.27
C LEU A 561 -30.45 -11.20 -3.35
N VAL A 562 -31.59 -11.40 -2.69
CA VAL A 562 -31.80 -12.55 -1.81
C VAL A 562 -32.18 -13.81 -2.61
N GLU A 563 -33.13 -13.70 -3.55
CA GLU A 563 -33.65 -14.87 -4.28
C GLU A 563 -32.83 -15.20 -5.54
N ARG A 564 -32.40 -14.17 -6.27
CA ARG A 564 -31.79 -14.29 -7.61
C ARG A 564 -30.60 -13.33 -7.77
N PRO A 565 -29.53 -13.48 -6.96
CA PRO A 565 -28.42 -12.52 -6.94
C PRO A 565 -27.72 -12.34 -8.29
N ILE A 566 -27.79 -13.34 -9.18
CA ILE A 566 -27.24 -13.23 -10.55
C ILE A 566 -27.96 -12.18 -11.41
N GLU A 567 -29.21 -11.85 -11.06
CA GLU A 567 -30.01 -10.79 -11.70
C GLU A 567 -29.75 -9.41 -11.08
N GLY A 568 -28.85 -9.30 -10.09
CA GLY A 568 -28.35 -8.04 -9.55
C GLY A 568 -27.38 -7.33 -10.50
N ASP A 569 -27.76 -7.20 -11.77
CA ASP A 569 -26.95 -6.63 -12.82
C ASP A 569 -26.96 -5.08 -12.81
N ARG A 570 -26.31 -4.48 -13.81
CA ARG A 570 -26.23 -3.02 -13.94
C ARG A 570 -27.61 -2.38 -14.01
N ASP A 571 -28.57 -3.01 -14.69
CA ASP A 571 -29.91 -2.46 -14.88
C ASP A 571 -30.70 -2.50 -13.58
N ALA A 572 -30.57 -3.57 -12.78
CA ALA A 572 -31.14 -3.65 -11.44
C ALA A 572 -30.58 -2.55 -10.52
N LEU A 573 -29.27 -2.29 -10.57
CA LEU A 573 -28.60 -1.28 -9.75
C LEU A 573 -28.99 0.16 -10.16
N LEU A 574 -29.12 0.44 -11.46
CA LEU A 574 -29.49 1.77 -11.98
C LEU A 574 -30.95 2.17 -11.71
N ARG A 575 -31.84 1.23 -11.37
CA ARG A 575 -33.22 1.55 -10.96
C ARG A 575 -33.30 2.26 -9.61
N LEU A 576 -32.32 2.07 -8.73
CA LEU A 576 -32.34 2.68 -7.40
C LEU A 576 -32.11 4.21 -7.43
N PRO A 577 -31.11 4.74 -8.16
CA PRO A 577 -31.01 6.20 -8.38
C PRO A 577 -32.24 6.79 -9.08
N ALA A 578 -32.84 6.06 -10.02
CA ALA A 578 -34.08 6.49 -10.69
C ALA A 578 -35.27 6.58 -9.72
N ALA A 579 -35.26 5.79 -8.64
CA ALA A 579 -36.23 5.86 -7.54
C ALA A 579 -35.84 6.88 -6.46
N GLY A 580 -34.80 7.70 -6.70
CA GLY A 580 -34.38 8.80 -5.83
C GLY A 580 -33.32 8.44 -4.80
N LEU A 581 -32.75 7.24 -4.83
CA LEU A 581 -31.67 6.86 -3.89
C LEU A 581 -30.34 7.52 -4.27
N ALA A 582 -29.65 8.09 -3.30
CA ALA A 582 -28.27 8.51 -3.51
C ALA A 582 -27.37 7.28 -3.71
N THR A 583 -26.24 7.45 -4.40
CA THR A 583 -25.27 6.35 -4.59
C THR A 583 -24.81 5.74 -3.26
N ALA A 584 -24.64 6.58 -2.22
CA ALA A 584 -24.30 6.12 -0.88
C ALA A 584 -25.40 5.19 -0.30
N ASP A 585 -26.67 5.53 -0.48
CA ASP A 585 -27.81 4.73 -0.02
C ASP A 585 -27.84 3.36 -0.71
N VAL A 586 -27.49 3.31 -2.00
CA VAL A 586 -27.41 2.06 -2.77
C VAL A 586 -26.32 1.14 -2.22
N VAL A 587 -25.16 1.70 -1.88
CA VAL A 587 -24.07 0.93 -1.26
C VAL A 587 -24.49 0.42 0.13
N THR A 588 -25.07 1.27 0.96
CA THR A 588 -25.58 0.88 2.29
C THR A 588 -26.64 -0.21 2.18
N LEU A 589 -27.56 -0.12 1.21
CA LEU A 589 -28.57 -1.15 0.96
C LEU A 589 -27.92 -2.50 0.57
N ALA A 590 -26.97 -2.49 -0.36
CA ALA A 590 -26.27 -3.70 -0.77
C ALA A 590 -25.49 -4.35 0.38
N GLN A 591 -24.81 -3.54 1.20
CA GLN A 591 -24.11 -4.01 2.40
C GLN A 591 -25.06 -4.62 3.43
N LEU A 592 -26.21 -3.96 3.67
CA LEU A 592 -27.26 -4.46 4.55
C LEU A 592 -27.78 -5.82 4.08
N ILE A 593 -28.11 -5.96 2.79
CA ILE A 593 -28.63 -7.23 2.23
C ILE A 593 -27.59 -8.35 2.33
N ALA A 594 -26.31 -8.04 2.06
CA ALA A 594 -25.21 -9.00 2.19
C ALA A 594 -25.03 -9.44 3.66
N PHE A 595 -25.08 -8.49 4.60
CA PHE A 595 -25.02 -8.79 6.03
C PHE A 595 -26.19 -9.66 6.49
N LEU A 596 -27.43 -9.34 6.11
CA LEU A 596 -28.62 -10.14 6.45
C LEU A 596 -28.55 -11.56 5.87
N SER A 597 -28.06 -11.68 4.63
CA SER A 597 -27.79 -12.96 3.99
C SER A 597 -26.76 -13.80 4.77
N TYR A 598 -25.73 -13.16 5.30
CA TYR A 598 -24.76 -13.82 6.17
C TYR A 598 -25.37 -14.21 7.53
N GLN A 599 -26.06 -13.26 8.18
CA GLN A 599 -26.61 -13.42 9.53
C GLN A 599 -27.66 -14.53 9.59
N THR A 600 -28.57 -14.60 8.61
CA THR A 600 -29.58 -15.67 8.50
C THR A 600 -28.95 -17.05 8.43
N ARG A 601 -27.92 -17.23 7.59
CA ARG A 601 -27.18 -18.49 7.47
C ARG A 601 -26.41 -18.84 8.73
N LEU A 602 -25.81 -17.84 9.38
CA LEU A 602 -25.08 -18.02 10.64
C LEU A 602 -26.00 -18.50 11.77
N VAL A 603 -27.13 -17.81 11.98
CA VAL A 603 -28.15 -18.21 12.97
C VAL A 603 -28.65 -19.63 12.70
N ALA A 604 -29.00 -19.94 11.45
CA ALA A 604 -29.47 -21.27 11.07
C ALA A 604 -28.41 -22.36 11.36
N GLY A 605 -27.15 -22.11 11.02
CA GLY A 605 -26.05 -23.04 11.28
C GLY A 605 -25.81 -23.27 12.78
N LEU A 606 -25.80 -22.21 13.58
CA LEU A 606 -25.61 -22.29 15.03
C LEU A 606 -26.75 -23.06 15.72
N ARG A 607 -27.99 -22.86 15.27
CA ARG A 607 -29.14 -23.61 15.76
C ARG A 607 -29.07 -25.09 15.41
N ALA A 608 -28.74 -25.41 14.15
CA ALA A 608 -28.56 -26.80 13.73
C ALA A 608 -27.48 -27.50 14.56
N LEU A 609 -26.37 -26.81 14.84
CA LEU A 609 -25.30 -27.33 15.72
C LEU A 609 -25.80 -27.55 17.16
N ARG A 610 -26.61 -26.63 17.69
CA ARG A 610 -27.15 -26.73 19.05
C ARG A 610 -28.14 -27.89 19.17
N GLU A 611 -29.04 -28.03 18.20
CA GLU A 611 -30.01 -29.13 18.15
C GLU A 611 -29.31 -30.49 18.00
N ALA A 612 -28.27 -30.56 17.17
CA ALA A 612 -27.44 -31.76 17.05
C ALA A 612 -26.72 -32.11 18.37
N ALA A 613 -26.21 -31.11 19.09
CA ALA A 613 -25.58 -31.31 20.40
C ALA A 613 -26.58 -31.75 21.48
N GLY A 614 -27.81 -31.23 21.47
CA GLY A 614 -28.88 -31.65 22.38
C GLY A 614 -29.34 -33.10 22.15
N ASN A 615 -29.49 -33.50 20.88
CA ASN A 615 -29.92 -34.85 20.49
C ASN A 615 -28.87 -35.94 20.78
N GLY A 616 -27.58 -35.59 20.85
CA GLY A 616 -26.52 -36.51 21.25
C GLY A 616 -26.54 -36.91 22.73
N SER A 617 -27.22 -36.15 23.59
CA SER A 617 -27.39 -36.51 25.01
C SER A 617 -28.56 -37.48 25.24
N ALA A 618 -29.57 -37.47 24.37
CA ALA A 618 -30.75 -38.34 24.50
C ALA A 618 -30.47 -39.78 24.05
N THR A 619 -29.67 -39.98 23.00
CA THR A 619 -29.33 -41.31 22.48
C THR A 619 -28.40 -42.12 23.37
N ALA A 620 -27.64 -41.48 24.27
CA ALA A 620 -26.77 -42.16 25.22
C ALA A 620 -27.51 -42.80 26.42
N SER A 621 -28.81 -42.50 26.61
CA SER A 621 -29.58 -42.94 27.77
C SER A 621 -30.37 -44.26 27.56
N THR A 622 -30.37 -44.83 26.36
CA THR A 622 -31.11 -46.07 26.04
C THR A 622 -30.24 -47.33 25.87
N GLU A 623 -28.91 -47.26 26.02
CA GLU A 623 -28.01 -48.41 25.81
C GLU A 623 -27.36 -48.99 27.09
N THR A 624 -27.90 -48.68 28.27
CA THR A 624 -27.46 -49.30 29.54
C THR A 624 -28.61 -49.91 30.33
N ALA A 625 -29.31 -50.87 29.72
CA ALA A 625 -30.12 -51.86 30.43
C ALA A 625 -30.10 -53.20 29.68
N ALA A 626 -29.02 -53.98 29.87
CA ALA A 626 -28.98 -55.44 29.75
C ALA A 626 -27.81 -55.98 30.59
#